data_AF-A0A067WA64-F1
#
_entry.id   AF-A0A067WA64-F1
#
_cell.length_a   1.000
_cell.length_b   1.000
_cell.length_c   1.000
_cell.angle_alpha   90.00
_cell.angle_beta   90.00
_cell.angle_gamma   90.00
#
_symmetry.space_group_name_H-M   'P 1'
#
loop_
_entity.id
_entity.type
_entity.pdbx_description
1 polymer ?
#
loop_
_entity_poly.entity_id
_entity_poly.type
_entity_poly.pdbx_seq_one_letter_code
_entity_poly.pdbx_strand_id
1 'polypeptide(L)'
;LSDIYKELSGVGSKSLVQQEEGESGRITIGAKTGGTEMSLLNNQSVARVLSGLGDGAISEGSNHAVTGNQLYLTNKKVSEYLGGGAGYEDGEWVDPTFTINVLQEDGATEEKEYKNVADALKDISSSFTTVVETNLIQQEESEDKSGRITIGSKTGGSEVNLTNKDGEGRTLSGLKDGKLSDSSTEAVTGKQLYEV
;
A
#
# COMPACT_ATOMS: atom_id res chain seq x y z
N LEU A 1 -3.97 -72.48 22.06
CA LEU A 1 -3.43 -72.26 20.70
C LEU A 1 -4.42 -71.52 19.81
N SER A 2 -5.68 -71.98 19.66
CA SER A 2 -6.78 -71.29 18.95
C SER A 2 -6.93 -69.80 19.27
N ASP A 3 -6.97 -69.44 20.56
CA ASP A 3 -7.31 -68.07 20.97
C ASP A 3 -6.18 -67.07 20.73
N ILE A 4 -4.93 -67.54 20.74
CA ILE A 4 -3.73 -66.74 20.41
C ILE A 4 -3.71 -66.39 18.91
N TYR A 5 -4.09 -67.32 18.03
CA TYR A 5 -4.21 -67.05 16.60
C TYR A 5 -5.33 -66.04 16.30
N LYS A 6 -6.44 -66.11 17.04
CA LYS A 6 -7.55 -65.17 16.89
C LYS A 6 -7.16 -63.75 17.29
N GLU A 7 -6.45 -63.57 18.41
CA GLU A 7 -5.93 -62.26 18.82
C GLU A 7 -4.87 -61.72 17.84
N LEU A 8 -3.92 -62.54 17.39
CA LEU A 8 -2.88 -62.13 16.43
C LEU A 8 -3.45 -61.75 15.05
N SER A 9 -4.47 -62.48 14.58
CA SER A 9 -5.16 -62.16 13.32
C SER A 9 -5.91 -60.82 13.35
N GLY A 10 -6.24 -60.30 14.56
CA GLY A 10 -6.91 -59.02 14.75
C GLY A 10 -5.99 -57.83 15.01
N VAL A 11 -4.68 -58.03 15.21
CA VAL A 11 -3.75 -56.93 15.51
C VAL A 11 -3.60 -55.97 14.33
N GLY A 12 -3.63 -56.48 13.09
CA GLY A 12 -3.59 -55.65 11.89
C GLY A 12 -4.81 -54.73 11.74
N SER A 13 -6.00 -55.20 12.12
CA SER A 13 -7.25 -54.43 12.05
C SER A 13 -7.49 -53.51 13.25
N LYS A 14 -6.77 -53.72 14.36
CA LYS A 14 -6.78 -52.87 15.57
C LYS A 14 -5.69 -51.78 15.58
N SER A 15 -4.80 -51.73 14.58
CA SER A 15 -3.75 -50.71 14.50
C SER A 15 -4.33 -49.30 14.31
N LEU A 16 -3.78 -48.30 15.00
CA LEU A 16 -4.14 -46.90 14.77
C LEU A 16 -3.57 -46.37 13.46
N VAL A 17 -2.47 -46.95 12.95
CA VAL A 17 -1.87 -46.59 11.65
C VAL A 17 -2.13 -47.73 10.67
N GLN A 18 -2.80 -47.42 9.57
CA GLN A 18 -3.19 -48.41 8.54
C GLN A 18 -2.85 -47.87 7.16
N GLN A 19 -2.26 -48.71 6.31
CA GLN A 19 -2.11 -48.41 4.89
C GLN A 19 -3.34 -48.97 4.15
N GLU A 20 -3.99 -48.15 3.34
CA GLU A 20 -5.07 -48.58 2.45
C GLU A 20 -4.53 -49.52 1.36
N GLU A 21 -5.37 -50.41 0.82
CA GLU A 21 -4.97 -51.34 -0.25
C GLU A 21 -4.69 -50.61 -1.58
N GLY A 22 -3.78 -51.17 -2.39
CA GLY A 22 -3.41 -50.67 -3.71
C GLY A 22 -2.10 -49.87 -3.74
N GLU A 23 -1.56 -49.65 -4.94
CA GLU A 23 -0.25 -48.99 -5.15
C GLU A 23 -0.23 -47.51 -4.72
N SER A 24 -1.41 -46.88 -4.62
CA SER A 24 -1.59 -45.50 -4.14
C SER A 24 -2.38 -45.41 -2.83
N GLY A 25 -2.45 -46.52 -2.08
CA GLY A 25 -3.14 -46.57 -0.80
C GLY A 25 -2.54 -45.58 0.19
N ARG A 26 -3.40 -44.75 0.82
CA ARG A 26 -2.96 -43.74 1.79
C ARG A 26 -2.55 -44.40 3.10
N ILE A 27 -1.65 -43.75 3.83
CA ILE A 27 -1.45 -44.04 5.26
C ILE A 27 -2.48 -43.23 6.04
N THR A 28 -3.34 -43.94 6.76
CA THR A 28 -4.38 -43.36 7.62
C THR A 28 -3.99 -43.52 9.08
N ILE A 29 -4.38 -42.54 9.91
CA ILE A 29 -4.15 -42.57 11.35
C ILE A 29 -5.48 -42.34 12.05
N GLY A 30 -5.94 -43.31 12.85
CA GLY A 30 -7.17 -43.22 13.63
C GLY A 30 -8.47 -43.24 12.81
N ALA A 31 -8.44 -43.69 11.55
CA ALA A 31 -9.61 -43.61 10.65
C ALA A 31 -10.87 -44.35 11.15
N LYS A 32 -10.72 -45.32 12.07
CA LYS A 32 -11.82 -46.11 12.66
C LYS A 32 -12.14 -45.72 14.10
N THR A 33 -11.58 -44.62 14.59
CA THR A 33 -11.79 -44.11 15.96
C THR A 33 -12.36 -42.69 15.90
N GLY A 34 -12.99 -42.24 17.00
CA GLY A 34 -13.36 -40.83 17.15
C GLY A 34 -12.16 -39.95 17.49
N GLY A 35 -12.45 -38.73 17.98
CA GLY A 35 -11.43 -37.73 18.32
C GLY A 35 -11.19 -36.75 17.17
N THR A 36 -10.74 -35.55 17.52
CA THR A 36 -10.56 -34.43 16.58
C THR A 36 -9.17 -33.81 16.66
N GLU A 37 -8.26 -34.42 17.42
CA GLU A 37 -6.91 -33.90 17.67
C GLU A 37 -5.88 -35.03 17.61
N MET A 38 -4.73 -34.70 17.03
CA MET A 38 -3.52 -35.52 17.08
C MET A 38 -2.40 -34.72 17.73
N SER A 39 -1.87 -35.20 18.84
CA SER A 39 -0.73 -34.57 19.51
C SER A 39 0.59 -35.16 19.04
N LEU A 40 1.53 -34.29 18.65
CA LEU A 40 2.90 -34.65 18.26
C LEU A 40 3.94 -34.29 19.34
N LEU A 41 3.50 -33.99 20.56
CA LEU A 41 4.38 -33.67 21.68
C LEU A 41 5.22 -34.89 22.12
N ASN A 42 6.44 -34.66 22.60
CA ASN A 42 7.24 -35.71 23.21
C ASN A 42 6.86 -35.98 24.67
N ASN A 43 7.53 -36.91 25.33
CA ASN A 43 7.28 -37.25 26.75
C ASN A 43 7.61 -36.10 27.74
N GLN A 44 8.19 -35.00 27.25
CA GLN A 44 8.46 -33.77 27.99
C GLN A 44 7.49 -32.64 27.60
N SER A 45 6.46 -32.93 26.79
CA SER A 45 5.51 -31.94 26.26
C SER A 45 6.13 -30.88 25.33
N VAL A 46 7.23 -31.21 24.65
CA VAL A 46 7.88 -30.33 23.67
C VAL A 46 7.41 -30.67 22.26
N ALA A 47 7.16 -29.63 21.45
CA ALA A 47 6.77 -29.74 20.05
C ALA A 47 7.90 -30.37 19.20
N ARG A 48 7.50 -31.10 18.14
CA ARG A 48 8.42 -31.69 17.16
C ARG A 48 8.30 -30.99 15.81
N VAL A 49 9.38 -30.98 15.06
CA VAL A 49 9.35 -30.62 13.64
C VAL A 49 8.75 -31.80 12.86
N LEU A 50 7.71 -31.55 12.08
CA LEU A 50 7.14 -32.52 11.14
C LEU A 50 7.79 -32.30 9.77
N SER A 51 8.69 -33.19 9.39
CA SER A 51 9.40 -33.16 8.11
C SER A 51 8.93 -34.26 7.16
N GLY A 52 9.27 -34.12 5.87
CA GLY A 52 8.86 -35.07 4.82
C GLY A 52 7.46 -34.82 4.25
N LEU A 53 6.85 -33.66 4.56
CA LEU A 53 5.61 -33.23 3.93
C LEU A 53 5.86 -32.80 2.47
N GLY A 54 5.06 -33.31 1.55
CA GLY A 54 4.93 -32.69 0.23
C GLY A 54 4.13 -31.39 0.32
N ASP A 55 4.35 -30.49 -0.66
CA ASP A 55 3.61 -29.23 -0.73
C ASP A 55 2.10 -29.49 -0.82
N GLY A 56 1.35 -28.87 0.10
CA GLY A 56 -0.10 -28.97 0.17
C GLY A 56 -0.77 -28.20 -0.98
N ALA A 57 -2.01 -28.56 -1.32
CA ALA A 57 -2.76 -27.75 -2.27
C ALA A 57 -3.14 -26.41 -1.62
N ILE A 58 -2.83 -25.28 -2.26
CA ILE A 58 -3.27 -23.95 -1.82
C ILE A 58 -4.46 -23.56 -2.69
N SER A 59 -5.65 -23.91 -2.22
CA SER A 59 -6.92 -23.65 -2.91
C SER A 59 -8.06 -23.63 -1.89
N GLU A 60 -9.18 -23.00 -2.26
CA GLU A 60 -10.38 -22.94 -1.41
C GLU A 60 -10.85 -24.36 -1.04
N GLY A 61 -11.07 -24.59 0.26
CA GLY A 61 -11.50 -25.90 0.78
C GLY A 61 -10.40 -26.96 0.94
N SER A 62 -9.13 -26.64 0.65
CA SER A 62 -8.01 -27.55 0.89
C SER A 62 -7.85 -27.87 2.38
N ASN A 63 -7.58 -29.14 2.68
CA ASN A 63 -7.25 -29.65 4.01
C ASN A 63 -5.82 -30.21 4.09
N HIS A 64 -4.97 -29.87 3.11
CA HIS A 64 -3.58 -30.30 3.10
C HIS A 64 -2.74 -29.43 4.06
N ALA A 65 -1.76 -30.05 4.71
CA ALA A 65 -0.74 -29.31 5.44
C ALA A 65 0.12 -28.50 4.46
N VAL A 66 0.49 -27.27 4.84
CA VAL A 66 1.41 -26.42 4.07
C VAL A 66 2.84 -26.61 4.55
N THR A 67 3.80 -26.55 3.63
CA THR A 67 5.23 -26.65 3.98
C THR A 67 5.84 -25.26 4.21
N GLY A 68 7.04 -25.23 4.80
CA GLY A 68 7.82 -23.99 4.94
C GLY A 68 8.19 -23.37 3.58
N ASN A 69 8.39 -24.17 2.53
CA ASN A 69 8.68 -23.67 1.18
C ASN A 69 7.53 -22.82 0.63
N GLN A 70 6.29 -23.29 0.80
CA GLN A 70 5.10 -22.59 0.33
C GLN A 70 4.89 -21.25 1.05
N LEU A 71 5.09 -21.22 2.38
CA LEU A 71 5.02 -20.00 3.16
C LEU A 71 6.15 -19.03 2.79
N TYR A 72 7.37 -19.54 2.60
CA TYR A 72 8.53 -18.76 2.16
C TYR A 72 8.28 -18.07 0.82
N LEU A 73 7.78 -18.80 -0.19
CA LEU A 73 7.46 -18.24 -1.50
C LEU A 73 6.39 -17.14 -1.42
N THR A 74 5.40 -17.32 -0.54
CA THR A 74 4.37 -16.30 -0.29
C THR A 74 4.99 -15.03 0.31
N ASN A 75 5.78 -15.16 1.37
CA ASN A 75 6.43 -14.02 2.04
C ASN A 75 7.41 -13.29 1.10
N LYS A 76 8.20 -14.03 0.32
CA LYS A 76 9.06 -13.47 -0.71
C LYS A 76 8.29 -12.68 -1.77
N LYS A 77 7.14 -13.21 -2.22
CA LYS A 77 6.30 -12.49 -3.19
C LYS A 77 5.72 -11.19 -2.61
N VAL A 78 5.31 -11.22 -1.34
CA VAL A 78 4.82 -10.03 -0.64
C VAL A 78 5.92 -8.98 -0.51
N SER A 79 7.16 -9.36 -0.17
CA SER A 79 8.27 -8.40 -0.09
C SER A 79 8.57 -7.76 -1.45
N GLU A 80 8.55 -8.55 -2.54
CA GLU A 80 8.69 -8.04 -3.91
C GLU A 80 7.62 -6.99 -4.26
N TYR A 81 6.37 -7.20 -3.84
CA TYR A 81 5.29 -6.25 -4.09
C TYR A 81 5.37 -4.96 -3.25
N LEU A 82 5.92 -5.04 -2.04
CA LEU A 82 6.20 -3.83 -1.25
C LEU A 82 7.28 -2.96 -1.88
N GLY A 83 8.26 -3.58 -2.57
CA GLY A 83 9.37 -2.85 -3.18
C GLY A 83 10.23 -2.14 -2.13
N GLY A 84 10.90 -1.04 -2.49
CA GLY A 84 11.68 -0.24 -1.54
C GLY A 84 12.79 -1.00 -0.82
N GLY A 85 13.29 -2.11 -1.37
CA GLY A 85 14.28 -2.96 -0.70
C GLY A 85 13.70 -3.92 0.35
N ALA A 86 12.37 -4.06 0.45
CA ALA A 86 11.77 -5.09 1.29
C ALA A 86 12.22 -6.49 0.84
N GLY A 87 12.48 -7.35 1.81
CA GLY A 87 12.98 -8.71 1.60
C GLY A 87 12.40 -9.72 2.57
N TYR A 88 12.51 -10.99 2.20
CA TYR A 88 12.25 -12.10 3.10
C TYR A 88 13.27 -13.22 2.87
N GLU A 89 14.21 -13.36 3.80
CA GLU A 89 15.34 -14.29 3.71
C GLU A 89 15.54 -14.98 5.07
N ASP A 90 15.85 -16.27 5.06
CA ASP A 90 16.11 -17.08 6.26
C ASP A 90 15.05 -16.99 7.38
N GLY A 91 13.80 -16.73 7.00
CA GLY A 91 12.67 -16.61 7.92
C GLY A 91 12.48 -15.21 8.51
N GLU A 92 13.34 -14.25 8.14
CA GLU A 92 13.35 -12.88 8.64
C GLU A 92 12.86 -11.89 7.57
N TRP A 93 12.15 -10.86 8.03
CA TRP A 93 11.70 -9.75 7.18
C TRP A 93 12.74 -8.64 7.16
N VAL A 94 12.95 -8.07 5.98
CA VAL A 94 13.63 -6.79 5.79
C VAL A 94 12.57 -5.75 5.43
N ASP A 95 12.47 -4.69 6.23
CA ASP A 95 11.50 -3.62 6.01
C ASP A 95 11.78 -2.87 4.70
N PRO A 96 10.73 -2.41 3.98
CA PRO A 96 10.93 -1.49 2.86
C PRO A 96 11.48 -0.16 3.35
N THR A 97 12.09 0.60 2.44
CA THR A 97 12.45 2.00 2.61
C THR A 97 11.92 2.77 1.42
N PHE A 98 10.97 3.66 1.67
CA PHE A 98 10.44 4.59 0.68
C PHE A 98 11.06 5.96 0.92
N THR A 99 11.77 6.48 -0.07
CA THR A 99 12.37 7.81 -0.02
C THR A 99 11.49 8.80 -0.78
N ILE A 100 10.93 9.78 -0.07
CA ILE A 100 10.00 10.76 -0.61
C ILE A 100 10.53 12.16 -0.35
N ASN A 101 10.50 13.03 -1.38
CA ASN A 101 10.69 14.46 -1.20
C ASN A 101 9.38 15.10 -0.77
N VAL A 102 9.28 15.45 0.51
CA VAL A 102 8.09 16.05 1.12
C VAL A 102 8.16 17.57 0.97
N LEU A 103 7.08 18.18 0.50
CA LEU A 103 6.95 19.63 0.43
C LEU A 103 6.48 20.18 1.77
N GLN A 104 7.27 21.08 2.34
CA GLN A 104 6.99 21.78 3.59
C GLN A 104 6.13 23.03 3.35
N GLU A 105 5.48 23.54 4.40
CA GLU A 105 4.58 24.69 4.33
C GLU A 105 5.25 25.97 3.80
N ASP A 106 6.56 26.11 3.99
CA ASP A 106 7.35 27.24 3.49
C ASP A 106 7.79 27.10 2.02
N GLY A 107 7.38 26.01 1.35
CA GLY A 107 7.73 25.69 -0.02
C GLY A 107 9.08 24.98 -0.20
N ALA A 108 9.82 24.73 0.89
CA ALA A 108 11.03 23.92 0.85
C ALA A 108 10.69 22.43 0.70
N THR A 109 11.63 21.65 0.16
CA THR A 109 11.49 20.19 0.08
C THR A 109 12.48 19.50 1.03
N GLU A 110 12.02 18.47 1.72
CA GLU A 110 12.84 17.63 2.59
C GLU A 110 12.72 16.17 2.14
N GLU A 111 13.86 15.51 1.92
CA GLU A 111 13.88 14.08 1.67
C GLU A 111 13.67 13.31 2.98
N LYS A 112 12.68 12.42 3.01
CA LYS A 112 12.35 11.58 4.17
C LYS A 112 12.26 10.12 3.78
N GLU A 113 12.65 9.26 4.71
CA GLU A 113 12.55 7.81 4.60
C GLU A 113 11.41 7.25 5.43
N TYR A 114 10.65 6.32 4.85
CA TYR A 114 9.53 5.64 5.51
C TYR A 114 9.69 4.14 5.42
N LYS A 115 9.36 3.44 6.51
CA LYS A 115 9.41 1.97 6.60
C LYS A 115 8.08 1.27 6.30
N ASN A 116 7.03 2.04 6.01
CA ASN A 116 5.73 1.50 5.65
C ASN A 116 5.01 2.41 4.64
N VAL A 117 4.05 1.82 3.93
CA VAL A 117 3.30 2.49 2.85
C VAL A 117 2.38 3.58 3.38
N ALA A 118 1.74 3.38 4.54
CA ALA A 118 0.75 4.30 5.06
C ALA A 118 1.35 5.66 5.40
N ASP A 119 2.50 5.69 6.08
CA ASP A 119 3.18 6.93 6.46
C ASP A 119 3.76 7.66 5.24
N ALA A 120 4.32 6.92 4.27
CA ALA A 120 4.79 7.51 3.01
C ALA A 120 3.64 8.19 2.25
N LEU A 121 2.49 7.52 2.13
CA LEU A 121 1.31 8.07 1.45
C LEU A 121 0.70 9.25 2.20
N LYS A 122 0.75 9.24 3.54
CA LYS A 122 0.28 10.36 4.37
C LYS A 122 1.06 11.64 4.06
N ASP A 123 2.39 11.57 4.00
CA ASP A 123 3.20 12.77 3.76
C ASP A 123 3.19 13.22 2.29
N ILE A 124 2.97 12.29 1.35
CA ILE A 124 2.62 12.65 -0.04
C ILE A 124 1.29 13.42 -0.05
N SER A 125 0.26 12.94 0.66
CA SER A 125 -1.03 13.62 0.74
C SER A 125 -0.91 15.01 1.34
N SER A 126 -0.11 15.16 2.41
CA SER A 126 0.18 16.47 3.01
C SER A 126 0.87 17.39 2.02
N SER A 127 1.87 16.90 1.27
CA SER A 127 2.56 17.67 0.23
C SER A 127 1.60 18.17 -0.85
N PHE A 128 0.63 17.35 -1.27
CA PHE A 128 -0.41 17.77 -2.21
C PHE A 128 -1.29 18.90 -1.66
N THR A 129 -1.71 18.80 -0.40
CA THR A 129 -2.45 19.88 0.27
C THR A 129 -1.63 21.17 0.27
N THR A 130 -0.35 21.08 0.64
CA THR A 130 0.56 22.24 0.62
C THR A 130 0.66 22.86 -0.77
N VAL A 131 0.79 22.07 -1.85
CA VAL A 131 0.80 22.59 -3.24
C VAL A 131 -0.47 23.37 -3.56
N VAL A 132 -1.63 22.89 -3.13
CA VAL A 132 -2.92 23.56 -3.37
C VAL A 132 -3.00 24.87 -2.58
N GLU A 133 -2.56 24.87 -1.32
CA GLU A 133 -2.68 26.03 -0.43
C GLU A 133 -1.64 27.13 -0.69
N THR A 134 -0.45 26.75 -1.16
CA THR A 134 0.69 27.64 -1.45
C THR A 134 0.74 28.11 -2.90
N ASN A 135 -0.17 27.66 -3.76
CA ASN A 135 -0.25 28.12 -5.15
C ASN A 135 -0.37 29.66 -5.22
N LEU A 136 0.37 30.30 -6.12
CA LEU A 136 0.31 31.75 -6.30
C LEU A 136 -1.04 32.21 -6.87
N ILE A 137 -1.72 31.37 -7.64
CA ILE A 137 -3.03 31.69 -8.21
C ILE A 137 -4.09 30.89 -7.47
N GLN A 138 -4.96 31.59 -6.74
CA GLN A 138 -6.04 30.98 -5.97
C GLN A 138 -7.36 31.65 -6.32
N GLN A 139 -8.45 30.88 -6.24
CA GLN A 139 -9.79 31.45 -6.27
C GLN A 139 -10.33 31.47 -4.84
N GLU A 140 -10.77 32.64 -4.39
CA GLU A 140 -11.42 32.78 -3.09
C GLU A 140 -12.71 31.96 -3.07
N GLU A 141 -12.94 31.23 -1.97
CA GLU A 141 -14.20 30.53 -1.76
C GLU A 141 -15.35 31.54 -1.59
N SER A 142 -16.47 31.26 -2.23
CA SER A 142 -17.67 32.12 -2.16
C SER A 142 -18.90 31.29 -2.51
N GLU A 143 -19.93 31.38 -1.68
CA GLU A 143 -21.19 30.67 -1.87
C GLU A 143 -22.01 31.23 -3.06
N ASP A 144 -21.83 32.50 -3.40
CA ASP A 144 -22.55 33.22 -4.45
C ASP A 144 -21.76 33.37 -5.76
N LYS A 145 -20.62 32.67 -5.89
CA LYS A 145 -19.70 32.71 -7.05
C LYS A 145 -19.05 34.08 -7.29
N SER A 146 -19.02 34.95 -6.29
CA SER A 146 -18.30 36.22 -6.31
C SER A 146 -16.80 36.11 -5.98
N GLY A 147 -16.33 34.89 -5.67
CA GLY A 147 -14.95 34.59 -5.32
C GLY A 147 -13.96 35.11 -6.35
N ARG A 148 -13.03 35.97 -5.92
CA ARG A 148 -12.02 36.59 -6.77
C ARG A 148 -10.91 35.61 -7.08
N ILE A 149 -10.30 35.74 -8.26
CA ILE A 149 -9.01 35.11 -8.54
C ILE A 149 -7.93 36.06 -8.03
N THR A 150 -7.09 35.59 -7.11
CA THR A 150 -5.95 36.33 -6.58
C THR A 150 -4.64 35.80 -7.16
N ILE A 151 -3.64 36.66 -7.28
CA ILE A 151 -2.29 36.33 -7.74
C ILE A 151 -1.31 36.82 -6.68
N GLY A 152 -0.61 35.91 -6.01
CA GLY A 152 0.41 36.21 -5.01
C GLY A 152 -0.12 36.87 -3.73
N SER A 153 -1.41 36.74 -3.39
CA SER A 153 -2.00 37.47 -2.26
C SER A 153 -1.44 37.08 -0.88
N LYS A 154 -0.77 35.93 -0.79
CA LYS A 154 -0.10 35.43 0.43
C LYS A 154 1.42 35.67 0.41
N THR A 155 1.95 36.34 -0.61
CA THR A 155 3.39 36.55 -0.80
C THR A 155 3.72 38.04 -0.91
N GLY A 156 5.00 38.40 -0.77
CA GLY A 156 5.47 39.75 -1.07
C GLY A 156 5.63 40.02 -2.58
N GLY A 157 6.33 41.10 -2.92
CA GLY A 157 6.55 41.52 -4.30
C GLY A 157 5.59 42.64 -4.74
N SER A 158 5.99 43.38 -5.76
CA SER A 158 5.24 44.56 -6.24
C SER A 158 4.99 44.54 -7.75
N GLU A 159 5.37 43.46 -8.43
CA GLU A 159 5.31 43.34 -9.89
C GLU A 159 4.79 41.97 -10.31
N VAL A 160 3.93 41.95 -11.31
CA VAL A 160 3.55 40.75 -12.07
C VAL A 160 4.05 40.93 -13.49
N ASN A 161 5.04 40.13 -13.89
CA ASN A 161 5.64 40.22 -15.22
C ASN A 161 4.96 39.24 -16.19
N LEU A 162 4.48 39.74 -17.33
CA LEU A 162 3.77 38.98 -18.36
C LEU A 162 4.57 38.77 -19.65
N THR A 163 5.88 39.07 -19.66
CA THR A 163 6.75 38.86 -20.83
C THR A 163 6.93 37.37 -21.13
N ASN A 164 7.08 37.03 -22.41
CA ASN A 164 7.30 35.64 -22.86
C ASN A 164 8.78 35.25 -22.76
N LYS A 165 9.12 34.01 -23.15
CA LYS A 165 10.49 33.49 -23.12
C LYS A 165 11.48 34.29 -23.98
N ASP A 166 10.99 35.07 -24.93
CA ASP A 166 11.76 35.90 -25.86
C ASP A 166 11.81 37.37 -25.40
N GLY A 167 11.23 37.69 -24.23
CA GLY A 167 11.18 39.03 -23.65
C GLY A 167 10.07 39.93 -24.22
N GLU A 168 9.22 39.41 -25.11
CA GLU A 168 8.14 40.17 -25.71
C GLU A 168 6.92 40.26 -24.77
N GLY A 169 6.23 41.39 -24.79
CA GLY A 169 4.97 41.57 -24.06
C GLY A 169 3.85 40.68 -24.59
N ARG A 170 2.88 40.36 -23.73
CA ARG A 170 1.65 39.65 -24.10
C ARG A 170 0.45 40.59 -24.11
N THR A 171 -0.53 40.30 -24.97
CA THR A 171 -1.85 40.90 -24.87
C THR A 171 -2.60 40.33 -23.67
N LEU A 172 -3.04 41.19 -22.76
CA LEU A 172 -3.98 40.82 -21.70
C LEU A 172 -5.40 41.16 -22.16
N SER A 173 -6.19 40.13 -22.46
CA SER A 173 -7.56 40.24 -23.01
C SER A 173 -8.61 39.69 -22.05
N GLY A 174 -9.89 39.99 -22.32
CA GLY A 174 -11.02 39.54 -21.47
C GLY A 174 -11.26 40.41 -20.25
N LEU A 175 -10.62 41.58 -20.18
CA LEU A 175 -10.83 42.57 -19.11
C LEU A 175 -12.19 43.25 -19.25
N LYS A 176 -12.87 43.44 -18.12
CA LYS A 176 -13.99 44.38 -17.99
C LYS A 176 -13.45 45.81 -17.97
N ASP A 177 -14.22 46.77 -18.51
CA ASP A 177 -13.92 48.20 -18.39
C ASP A 177 -13.72 48.58 -16.91
N GLY A 178 -12.57 49.17 -16.59
CA GLY A 178 -12.21 49.57 -15.24
C GLY A 178 -12.90 50.87 -14.81
N LYS A 179 -13.20 51.03 -13.53
CA LYS A 179 -13.74 52.29 -13.00
C LYS A 179 -12.70 53.43 -13.15
N LEU A 180 -13.13 54.58 -13.66
CA LEU A 180 -12.29 55.77 -13.80
C LEU A 180 -12.50 56.74 -12.62
N SER A 181 -11.47 56.92 -11.80
CA SER A 181 -11.40 57.91 -10.70
C SER A 181 -9.94 58.14 -10.28
N ASP A 182 -9.69 59.19 -9.50
CA ASP A 182 -8.36 59.54 -8.96
C ASP A 182 -7.73 58.48 -8.02
N SER A 183 -8.55 57.55 -7.54
CA SER A 183 -8.23 56.50 -6.56
C SER A 183 -8.38 55.08 -7.13
N SER A 184 -8.63 54.93 -8.43
CA SER A 184 -8.83 53.61 -9.05
C SER A 184 -7.51 52.83 -9.17
N THR A 185 -7.59 51.52 -8.94
CA THR A 185 -6.50 50.55 -9.14
C THR A 185 -6.83 49.51 -10.22
N GLU A 186 -7.91 49.73 -10.98
CA GLU A 186 -8.36 48.81 -12.02
C GLU A 186 -7.62 49.08 -13.35
N ALA A 187 -7.35 48.03 -14.11
CA ALA A 187 -6.78 48.16 -15.45
C ALA A 187 -7.80 48.79 -16.42
N VAL A 188 -7.32 49.67 -17.32
CA VAL A 188 -8.14 50.25 -18.39
C VAL A 188 -8.11 49.37 -19.63
N THR A 189 -9.25 49.24 -20.32
CA THR A 189 -9.32 48.51 -21.59
C THR A 189 -8.99 49.41 -22.78
N GLY A 190 -8.67 48.80 -23.92
CA GLY A 190 -8.48 49.55 -25.17
C GLY A 190 -9.72 50.32 -25.63
N LYS A 191 -10.93 49.84 -25.29
CA LYS A 191 -12.20 50.54 -25.60
C LYS A 191 -12.28 51.86 -24.84
N GLN A 192 -12.01 51.85 -23.54
CA GLN A 192 -12.06 53.06 -22.70
C GLN A 192 -11.06 54.11 -23.17
N LEU A 193 -9.85 53.68 -23.54
CA LEU A 193 -8.83 54.60 -24.03
C LEU A 193 -9.16 55.19 -25.41
N TYR A 194 -9.87 54.44 -26.27
CA TYR A 194 -10.28 54.90 -27.59
C TYR A 194 -11.41 55.94 -27.56
N GLU A 195 -12.20 55.96 -26.48
CA GLU A 195 -13.33 56.89 -26.28
C GLU A 195 -12.90 58.28 -25.76
N VAL A 196 -11.62 58.49 -25.44
CA VAL A 196 -11.02 59.75 -24.96
C VAL A 196 -10.44 60.56 -26.12
#